data_AF-A0A920FN04-F1
#
_entry.id   AF-A0A920FN04-F1
#
_cell.length_a   1.000
_cell.length_b   1.000
_cell.length_c   1.000
_cell.angle_alpha   90.00
_cell.angle_beta   90.00
_cell.angle_gamma   90.00
#
_symmetry.space_group_name_H-M   'P 1'
#
loop_
_entity.id
_entity.type
_entity.pdbx_description
1 polymer ?
#
loop_
_entity_poly.entity_id
_entity_poly.type
_entity_poly.pdbx_seq_one_letter_code
_entity_poly.pdbx_strand_id
1 'polypeptide(L)'
;MIETYFSIGEIQKDAVDFFIIETMSSIDEAVSAVEALSNFNKEIILCFCLSEGDGTKLFSGENLKEACDSIQIDKINGLCLNCSQIEDISKGLDILKKYNLPYGALPNNFQSVKPLKLGMSVDNIKKRNDILIDDFVNYAISWLNNGCTILGGCCEITPDYINGLNNYFMNNRYKKINLFN
;
A
#
# COMPACT_ATOMS: atom_id res chain seq x y z
N MET A 1 -10.65 -15.59 11.41
CA MET A 1 -9.98 -14.64 10.48
C MET A 1 -8.95 -15.37 9.64
N ILE A 2 -7.98 -16.07 10.23
CA ILE A 2 -7.00 -16.92 9.52
C ILE A 2 -7.69 -17.89 8.53
N GLU A 3 -8.70 -18.64 8.96
CA GLU A 3 -9.43 -19.59 8.08
C GLU A 3 -10.03 -18.93 6.83
N THR A 4 -10.49 -17.69 6.96
CA THR A 4 -11.06 -16.91 5.84
C THR A 4 -9.96 -16.56 4.83
N TYR A 5 -8.84 -16.00 5.28
CA TYR A 5 -7.72 -15.69 4.39
C TYR A 5 -7.08 -16.94 3.79
N PHE A 6 -7.02 -18.04 4.54
CA PHE A 6 -6.52 -19.31 4.04
C PHE A 6 -7.41 -19.82 2.89
N SER A 7 -8.73 -19.77 3.07
CA SER A 7 -9.69 -20.16 2.03
C SER A 7 -9.56 -19.30 0.77
N ILE A 8 -9.30 -17.99 0.93
CA ILE A 8 -9.04 -17.09 -0.20
C ILE A 8 -7.76 -17.49 -0.93
N GLY A 9 -6.67 -17.72 -0.20
CA GLY A 9 -5.39 -18.13 -0.76
C GLY A 9 -5.48 -19.48 -1.49
N GLU A 10 -6.20 -20.46 -0.94
CA GLU A 10 -6.43 -21.77 -1.58
C GLU A 10 -7.09 -21.64 -2.96
N ILE A 11 -8.04 -20.72 -3.11
CA ILE A 11 -8.73 -20.50 -4.39
C ILE A 11 -7.83 -19.79 -5.41
N GLN A 12 -6.91 -18.94 -4.95
CA GLN A 12 -6.12 -18.05 -5.81
C GLN A 12 -4.72 -18.60 -6.15
N LYS A 13 -4.11 -19.42 -5.29
CA LYS A 13 -2.68 -19.77 -5.31
C LYS A 13 -2.15 -20.28 -6.66
N ASP A 14 -2.98 -21.01 -7.41
CA ASP A 14 -2.57 -21.62 -8.69
C ASP A 14 -2.72 -20.66 -9.88
N ALA A 15 -3.37 -19.51 -9.70
CA ALA A 15 -3.66 -18.52 -10.74
C ALA A 15 -2.89 -17.20 -10.58
N VAL A 16 -2.14 -17.03 -9.49
CA VAL A 16 -1.42 -15.79 -9.18
C VAL A 16 0.09 -16.02 -9.07
N ASP A 17 0.86 -15.00 -9.44
CA ASP A 17 2.32 -15.01 -9.30
C ASP A 17 2.75 -14.79 -7.83
N PHE A 18 2.05 -13.91 -7.13
CA PHE A 18 2.30 -13.53 -5.73
C PHE A 18 1.00 -12.98 -5.10
N PHE A 19 1.00 -12.76 -3.79
CA PHE A 19 -0.12 -12.13 -3.07
C PHE A 19 0.20 -10.69 -2.70
N ILE A 20 -0.82 -9.83 -2.81
CA ILE A 20 -0.81 -8.49 -2.22
C ILE A 20 -1.94 -8.40 -1.20
N ILE A 21 -1.59 -8.19 0.07
CA ILE A 21 -2.54 -8.07 1.18
C ILE A 21 -2.80 -6.58 1.38
N GLU A 22 -3.84 -6.09 0.72
CA GLU A 22 -4.12 -4.66 0.67
C GLU A 22 -5.02 -4.14 1.79
N THR A 23 -4.80 -2.89 2.20
CA THR A 23 -5.72 -2.10 3.02
C THR A 23 -5.96 -2.69 4.43
N MET A 24 -4.93 -3.34 4.99
CA MET A 24 -5.00 -3.84 6.37
C MET A 24 -5.09 -2.67 7.34
N SER A 25 -6.17 -2.66 8.12
CA SER A 25 -6.54 -1.51 8.95
C SER A 25 -6.34 -1.76 10.45
N SER A 26 -5.96 -2.99 10.83
CA SER A 26 -5.61 -3.37 12.21
C SER A 26 -4.46 -4.37 12.24
N ILE A 27 -3.77 -4.48 13.37
CA ILE A 27 -2.63 -5.39 13.55
C ILE A 27 -3.11 -6.85 13.47
N ASP A 28 -4.17 -7.20 14.20
CA ASP A 28 -4.70 -8.57 14.26
C ASP A 28 -5.10 -9.11 12.88
N GLU A 29 -5.66 -8.25 12.03
CA GLU A 29 -6.04 -8.60 10.66
C GLU A 29 -4.82 -8.82 9.76
N ALA A 30 -3.85 -7.91 9.80
CA ALA A 30 -2.62 -8.04 9.02
C ALA A 30 -1.84 -9.32 9.39
N VAL A 31 -1.69 -9.60 10.69
CA VAL A 31 -1.02 -10.81 11.18
C VAL A 31 -1.76 -12.06 10.71
N SER A 32 -3.09 -12.09 10.86
CA SER A 32 -3.92 -13.23 10.44
C SER A 32 -3.81 -13.49 8.93
N ALA A 33 -3.78 -12.45 8.11
CA ALA A 33 -3.69 -12.56 6.66
C ALA A 33 -2.31 -13.07 6.21
N VAL A 34 -1.22 -12.52 6.77
CA VAL A 34 0.15 -12.97 6.48
C VAL A 34 0.34 -14.43 6.93
N GLU A 35 -0.11 -14.78 8.13
CA GLU A 35 -0.02 -16.14 8.64
C GLU A 35 -0.72 -17.14 7.70
N ALA A 36 -1.95 -16.83 7.29
CA ALA A 36 -2.71 -17.68 6.38
C ALA A 36 -2.02 -17.82 5.01
N LEU A 37 -1.68 -16.72 4.35
CA LEU A 37 -1.16 -16.74 2.98
C LEU A 37 0.29 -17.25 2.88
N SER A 38 1.06 -17.19 3.97
CA SER A 38 2.42 -17.74 4.01
C SER A 38 2.49 -19.27 3.79
N ASN A 39 1.35 -19.97 3.84
CA ASN A 39 1.28 -21.41 3.59
C ASN A 39 1.37 -21.80 2.10
N PHE A 40 1.26 -20.85 1.16
CA PHE A 40 1.10 -21.17 -0.26
C PHE A 40 2.38 -21.09 -1.10
N ASN A 41 3.56 -20.93 -0.48
CA ASN A 41 4.87 -20.81 -1.16
C ASN A 41 4.84 -19.77 -2.30
N LYS A 42 4.32 -18.58 -1.98
CA LYS A 42 4.20 -17.42 -2.86
C LYS A 42 4.71 -16.20 -2.11
N GLU A 43 5.30 -15.27 -2.85
CA GLU A 43 5.75 -14.00 -2.28
C GLU A 43 4.55 -13.16 -1.82
N ILE A 44 4.76 -12.35 -0.79
CA ILE A 44 3.71 -11.55 -0.16
C ILE A 44 4.17 -10.08 -0.06
N ILE A 45 3.36 -9.17 -0.60
CA ILE A 45 3.44 -7.75 -0.30
C ILE A 45 2.32 -7.40 0.68
N LEU A 46 2.65 -6.81 1.82
CA LEU A 46 1.67 -6.36 2.81
C LEU A 46 1.48 -4.85 2.73
N CYS A 47 0.24 -4.39 2.60
CA CYS A 47 -0.11 -2.97 2.60
C CYS A 47 -0.97 -2.60 3.81
N PHE A 48 -0.54 -1.57 4.55
CA PHE A 48 -1.34 -0.98 5.64
C PHE A 48 -2.13 0.24 5.16
N CYS A 49 -3.31 0.44 5.75
CA CYS A 49 -4.14 1.64 5.60
C CYS A 49 -4.00 2.54 6.84
N LEU A 50 -3.69 3.81 6.62
CA LEU A 50 -3.41 4.80 7.66
C LEU A 50 -4.63 5.64 8.03
N SER A 51 -4.64 6.07 9.29
CA SER A 51 -5.58 7.10 9.76
C SER A 51 -5.22 8.47 9.19
N GLU A 52 -6.25 9.19 8.75
CA GLU A 52 -6.09 10.48 8.09
C GLU A 52 -5.59 11.61 9.01
N GLY A 53 -4.49 12.24 8.60
CA GLY A 53 -3.87 13.43 9.20
C GLY A 53 -2.67 13.13 10.10
N ASP A 54 -2.54 11.90 10.60
CA ASP A 54 -1.43 11.47 11.47
C ASP A 54 -0.29 10.89 10.62
N GLY A 55 -0.60 9.86 9.82
CA GLY A 55 0.38 9.13 9.03
C GLY A 55 1.23 8.13 9.84
N THR A 56 1.07 8.07 11.16
CA THR A 56 1.81 7.15 12.04
C THR A 56 0.94 6.07 12.68
N LYS A 57 -0.35 6.05 12.37
CA LYS A 57 -1.34 5.10 12.91
C LYS A 57 -2.14 4.44 11.80
N LEU A 58 -2.53 3.19 12.04
CA LEU A 58 -3.52 2.50 11.23
C LEU A 58 -4.90 3.13 11.39
N PHE A 59 -5.83 2.79 10.50
CA PHE A 59 -7.21 3.24 10.61
C PHE A 59 -7.89 2.81 11.93
N SER A 60 -7.50 1.67 12.51
CA SER A 60 -7.92 1.22 13.86
C SER A 60 -7.45 2.14 15.00
N GLY A 61 -6.45 2.99 14.76
CA GLY A 61 -5.78 3.83 15.75
C GLY A 61 -4.53 3.21 16.37
N GLU A 62 -4.21 1.96 16.03
CA GLU A 62 -2.96 1.28 16.43
C GLU A 62 -1.73 1.91 15.75
N ASN A 63 -0.56 1.83 16.36
CA ASN A 63 0.64 2.46 15.81
C ASN A 63 1.18 1.67 14.60
N LEU A 64 1.56 2.36 13.52
CA LEU A 64 2.10 1.73 12.32
C LEU A 64 3.42 0.98 12.60
N LYS A 65 4.27 1.52 13.48
CA LYS A 65 5.52 0.85 13.88
C LYS A 65 5.22 -0.45 14.62
N GLU A 66 4.28 -0.42 15.56
CA GLU A 66 3.84 -1.63 16.29
C GLU A 66 3.25 -2.66 15.32
N ALA A 67 2.49 -2.22 14.32
CA ALA A 67 1.99 -3.08 13.27
C ALA A 67 3.12 -3.75 12.48
N CYS A 68 4.10 -2.98 12.01
CA CYS A 68 5.25 -3.53 11.30
C CYS A 68 6.09 -4.47 12.19
N ASP A 69 6.29 -4.14 13.47
CA ASP A 69 7.02 -4.97 14.43
C ASP A 69 6.30 -6.30 14.75
N SER A 70 4.97 -6.36 14.56
CA SER A 70 4.15 -7.54 14.83
C SER A 70 4.16 -8.54 13.68
N ILE A 71 4.67 -8.16 12.51
CA ILE A 71 4.76 -9.04 11.33
C ILE A 71 6.06 -9.84 11.36
N GLN A 72 5.95 -11.14 11.09
CA GLN A 72 7.11 -12.00 10.83
C GLN A 72 7.71 -11.59 9.48
N ILE A 73 8.77 -10.78 9.52
CA ILE A 73 9.33 -10.08 8.36
C ILE A 73 9.86 -11.03 7.28
N ASP A 74 10.21 -12.27 7.66
CA ASP A 74 10.66 -13.35 6.80
C ASP A 74 9.54 -14.01 6.00
N LYS A 75 8.27 -13.73 6.34
CA LYS A 75 7.08 -14.20 5.60
C LYS A 75 6.58 -13.23 4.53
N ILE A 76 7.20 -12.06 4.42
CA ILE A 76 6.81 -11.05 3.44
C ILE A 76 8.03 -10.55 2.66
N ASN A 77 7.75 -10.00 1.49
CA ASN A 77 8.74 -9.57 0.50
C ASN A 77 8.63 -8.07 0.20
N GLY A 78 7.63 -7.40 0.74
CA GLY A 78 7.51 -5.97 0.67
C GLY A 78 6.48 -5.40 1.64
N LEU A 79 6.70 -4.15 2.03
CA LEU A 79 5.78 -3.38 2.88
C LEU A 79 5.30 -2.14 2.12
N CYS A 80 4.00 -1.93 2.05
CA CYS A 80 3.43 -0.79 1.37
C CYS A 80 2.44 -0.04 2.27
N LEU A 81 2.14 1.19 1.85
CA LEU A 81 1.01 1.95 2.37
C LEU A 81 0.06 2.20 1.22
N ASN A 82 -1.20 1.84 1.39
CA ASN A 82 -2.21 2.04 0.37
C ASN A 82 -3.51 2.60 0.95
N CYS A 83 -4.39 3.05 0.05
CA CYS A 83 -5.71 3.52 0.39
C CYS A 83 -5.74 4.64 1.46
N SER A 84 -4.74 5.53 1.42
CA SER A 84 -4.61 6.66 2.36
C SER A 84 -4.21 7.93 1.64
N GLN A 85 -4.29 9.08 2.33
CA GLN A 85 -3.89 10.36 1.76
C GLN A 85 -2.39 10.36 1.41
N ILE A 86 -2.05 11.00 0.28
CA ILE A 86 -0.67 11.02 -0.24
C ILE A 86 0.32 11.64 0.76
N GLU A 87 -0.13 12.62 1.54
CA GLU A 87 0.64 13.27 2.59
C GLU A 87 0.88 12.35 3.79
N ASP A 88 -0.12 11.57 4.20
CA ASP A 88 0.00 10.63 5.31
C ASP A 88 0.88 9.44 4.94
N ILE A 89 0.76 8.94 3.71
CA ILE A 89 1.67 7.93 3.15
C ILE A 89 3.11 8.44 3.17
N SER A 90 3.35 9.69 2.76
CA SER A 90 4.69 10.27 2.75
C SER A 90 5.34 10.21 4.14
N LYS A 91 4.59 10.49 5.21
CA LYS A 91 5.07 10.35 6.60
C LYS A 91 5.28 8.89 7.00
N GLY A 92 4.35 8.01 6.65
CA GLY A 92 4.41 6.60 7.01
C GLY A 92 5.57 5.85 6.34
N LEU A 93 5.99 6.26 5.14
CA LEU A 93 7.14 5.67 4.44
C LEU A 93 8.45 5.80 5.23
N ASP A 94 8.62 6.86 6.03
CA ASP A 94 9.79 7.02 6.90
C ASP A 94 9.86 5.95 8.00
N ILE A 95 8.72 5.35 8.36
CA ILE A 95 8.64 4.21 9.28
C ILE A 95 9.00 2.93 8.54
N LEU A 96 8.38 2.66 7.38
CA LEU A 96 8.60 1.43 6.59
C LEU A 96 10.06 1.25 6.15
N LYS A 97 10.74 2.36 5.81
CA LYS A 97 12.15 2.35 5.39
C LYS A 97 13.10 1.67 6.38
N LYS A 98 12.71 1.52 7.65
CA LYS A 98 13.54 0.93 8.73
C LYS A 98 13.55 -0.61 8.74
N TYR A 99 12.68 -1.26 7.98
CA TYR A 99 12.49 -2.72 8.04
C TYR A 99 13.32 -3.51 7.02
N ASN A 100 14.19 -2.85 6.25
CA ASN A 100 15.09 -3.48 5.28
C ASN A 100 14.40 -4.43 4.28
N LEU A 101 13.16 -4.09 3.91
CA LEU A 101 12.41 -4.71 2.83
C LEU A 101 12.21 -3.70 1.69
N PRO A 102 11.96 -4.16 0.47
CA PRO A 102 11.31 -3.34 -0.54
C PRO A 102 10.05 -2.69 0.06
N TYR A 103 9.89 -1.39 -0.17
CA TYR A 103 8.74 -0.67 0.38
C TYR A 103 8.11 0.28 -0.61
N GLY A 104 6.83 0.60 -0.38
CA GLY A 104 6.00 1.20 -1.41
C GLY A 104 4.83 2.06 -0.98
N ALA A 105 4.29 2.77 -1.98
CA ALA A 105 3.18 3.70 -1.84
C ALA A 105 2.16 3.55 -2.97
N LEU A 106 0.89 3.44 -2.58
CA LEU A 106 -0.27 3.39 -3.48
C LEU A 106 -1.37 4.34 -2.93
N PRO A 107 -1.19 5.67 -3.06
CA PRO A 107 -2.10 6.65 -2.46
C PRO A 107 -3.49 6.66 -3.10
N ASN A 108 -4.45 7.23 -2.37
CA ASN A 108 -5.73 7.65 -2.92
C ASN A 108 -5.65 9.06 -3.49
N ASN A 109 -6.65 9.41 -4.31
CA ASN A 109 -6.86 10.76 -4.85
C ASN A 109 -8.26 11.32 -4.59
N PHE A 110 -8.80 11.07 -3.39
CA PHE A 110 -10.03 11.70 -2.90
C PHE A 110 -9.75 12.56 -1.67
N GLN A 111 -10.64 13.49 -1.33
CA GLN A 111 -10.37 14.49 -0.29
C GLN A 111 -10.27 13.93 1.13
N SER A 112 -11.23 13.10 1.55
CA SER A 112 -11.25 12.54 2.91
C SER A 112 -12.29 11.43 3.05
N VAL A 113 -11.96 10.36 3.78
CA VAL A 113 -12.92 9.36 4.27
C VAL A 113 -13.47 9.69 5.65
N LYS A 114 -12.99 10.71 6.37
CA LYS A 114 -13.56 11.12 7.69
C LYS A 114 -15.08 11.33 7.69
N PRO A 115 -15.72 11.81 6.60
CA PRO A 115 -17.17 11.92 6.56
C PRO A 115 -17.92 10.58 6.47
N LEU A 116 -17.22 9.49 6.11
CA LEU A 116 -17.82 8.16 5.99
C LEU A 116 -18.04 7.56 7.36
N LYS A 117 -19.29 7.16 7.62
CA LYS A 117 -19.66 6.32 8.76
C LYS A 117 -19.54 4.85 8.37
N LEU A 118 -19.41 3.96 9.37
CA LEU A 118 -19.50 2.52 9.16
C LEU A 118 -20.75 2.19 8.31
N GLY A 119 -20.56 1.50 7.18
CA GLY A 119 -21.63 1.11 6.26
C GLY A 119 -21.93 2.11 5.13
N MET A 120 -21.20 3.22 5.01
CA MET A 120 -21.31 4.13 3.87
C MET A 120 -20.37 3.71 2.73
N SER A 121 -20.89 3.69 1.50
CA SER A 121 -20.06 3.45 0.30
C SER A 121 -19.09 4.61 0.07
N VAL A 122 -17.89 4.26 -0.41
CA VAL A 122 -16.86 5.19 -0.87
C VAL A 122 -17.28 5.98 -2.12
N ASP A 123 -18.36 5.57 -2.82
CA ASP A 123 -18.85 6.21 -4.05
C ASP A 123 -19.26 7.68 -3.87
N ASN A 124 -19.54 8.11 -2.63
CA ASN A 124 -19.95 9.47 -2.30
C ASN A 124 -18.81 10.38 -1.84
N ILE A 125 -17.56 9.91 -1.88
CA ILE A 125 -16.40 10.73 -1.50
C ILE A 125 -16.06 11.69 -2.64
N LYS A 126 -15.90 12.97 -2.31
CA LYS A 126 -15.45 13.96 -3.30
C LYS A 126 -14.02 13.68 -3.72
N LYS A 127 -13.81 13.53 -5.03
CA LYS A 127 -12.47 13.59 -5.64
C LYS A 127 -11.77 14.86 -5.19
N ARG A 128 -10.47 14.76 -4.94
CA ARG A 128 -9.65 15.94 -4.70
C ARG A 128 -9.21 16.49 -6.06
N ASN A 129 -9.12 17.80 -6.18
CA ASN A 129 -8.75 18.49 -7.42
C ASN A 129 -7.41 19.22 -7.30
N ASP A 130 -6.75 19.08 -6.15
CA ASP A 130 -5.49 19.74 -5.79
C ASP A 130 -4.27 18.85 -6.01
N ILE A 131 -4.45 17.54 -6.23
CA ILE A 131 -3.38 16.62 -6.64
C ILE A 131 -3.66 16.19 -8.08
N LEU A 132 -2.99 16.86 -9.01
CA LEU A 132 -3.02 16.52 -10.42
C LEU A 132 -1.94 15.49 -10.74
N ILE A 133 -1.86 15.07 -12.01
CA ILE A 133 -0.91 14.06 -12.47
C ILE A 133 0.52 14.47 -12.16
N ASP A 134 0.89 15.72 -12.43
CA ASP A 134 2.26 16.22 -12.17
C ASP A 134 2.59 16.23 -10.67
N ASP A 135 1.63 16.57 -9.81
CA ASP A 135 1.82 16.53 -8.35
C ASP A 135 2.05 15.09 -7.89
N PHE A 136 1.20 14.16 -8.31
CA PHE A 136 1.36 12.73 -8.02
C PHE A 136 2.72 12.19 -8.48
N VAL A 137 3.15 12.53 -9.70
CA VAL A 137 4.46 12.14 -10.22
C VAL A 137 5.59 12.72 -9.37
N ASN A 138 5.50 13.99 -8.95
CA ASN A 138 6.48 14.61 -8.07
C ASN A 138 6.58 13.93 -6.69
N TYR A 139 5.45 13.54 -6.10
CA TYR A 139 5.44 12.73 -4.87
C TYR A 139 6.11 11.38 -5.09
N ALA A 140 5.75 10.67 -6.16
CA ALA A 140 6.33 9.37 -6.49
C ALA A 140 7.85 9.46 -6.67
N ILE A 141 8.35 10.49 -7.35
CA ILE A 141 9.79 10.76 -7.51
C ILE A 141 10.46 11.02 -6.16
N SER A 142 9.83 11.83 -5.30
CA SER A 142 10.34 12.10 -3.95
C SER A 142 10.50 10.80 -3.16
N TRP A 143 9.52 9.90 -3.21
CA TRP A 143 9.61 8.61 -2.54
C TRP A 143 10.70 7.71 -3.12
N LEU A 144 10.84 7.66 -4.46
CA LEU A 144 11.93 6.90 -5.11
C LEU A 144 13.30 7.40 -4.67
N ASN A 145 13.50 8.72 -4.63
CA ASN A 145 14.75 9.33 -4.18
C ASN A 145 15.06 8.99 -2.71
N ASN A 146 14.03 8.61 -1.93
CA ASN A 146 14.18 8.14 -0.56
C ASN A 146 14.37 6.62 -0.44
N GLY A 147 14.33 5.87 -1.54
CA GLY A 147 14.58 4.43 -1.60
C GLY A 147 13.32 3.57 -1.74
N CYS A 148 12.15 4.18 -1.97
CA CYS A 148 10.93 3.46 -2.31
C CYS A 148 11.16 2.67 -3.61
N THR A 149 10.62 1.45 -3.70
CA THR A 149 10.79 0.57 -4.88
C THR A 149 9.48 0.09 -5.47
N ILE A 150 8.36 0.30 -4.78
CA ILE A 150 7.03 -0.13 -5.21
C ILE A 150 6.13 1.12 -5.28
N LEU A 151 5.63 1.45 -6.47
CA LEU A 151 4.78 2.60 -6.68
C LEU A 151 3.54 2.20 -7.46
N GLY A 152 2.39 2.72 -7.03
CA GLY A 152 1.12 2.52 -7.71
C GLY A 152 0.11 3.57 -7.30
N GLY A 153 -1.16 3.19 -7.38
CA GLY A 153 -2.27 4.02 -6.95
C GLY A 153 -3.40 3.15 -6.43
N CYS A 154 -4.24 3.73 -5.59
CA CYS A 154 -5.43 3.09 -5.07
C CYS A 154 -6.67 3.86 -5.57
N CYS A 155 -7.64 4.18 -4.72
CA CYS A 155 -8.87 4.85 -5.13
C CYS A 155 -8.60 6.21 -5.81
N GLU A 156 -9.28 6.46 -6.93
CA GLU A 156 -9.21 7.72 -7.70
C GLU A 156 -7.86 8.04 -8.37
N ILE A 157 -6.87 7.15 -8.29
CA ILE A 157 -5.70 7.20 -9.17
C ILE A 157 -6.06 6.48 -10.47
N THR A 158 -6.33 7.25 -11.52
CA THR A 158 -6.75 6.73 -12.83
C THR A 158 -5.55 6.25 -13.66
N PRO A 159 -5.78 5.55 -14.79
CA PRO A 159 -4.70 5.20 -15.72
C PRO A 159 -3.86 6.40 -16.19
N ASP A 160 -4.42 7.61 -16.23
CA ASP A 160 -3.69 8.81 -16.64
C ASP A 160 -2.56 9.18 -15.66
N TYR A 161 -2.78 8.98 -14.36
CA TYR A 161 -1.76 9.17 -13.33
C TYR A 161 -0.63 8.15 -13.47
N ILE A 162 -0.98 6.88 -13.69
CA ILE A 162 -0.01 5.81 -13.91
C ILE A 162 0.78 6.04 -15.22
N ASN A 163 0.12 6.54 -16.27
CA ASN A 163 0.78 6.93 -17.52
C ASN A 163 1.74 8.11 -17.32
N GLY A 164 1.37 9.11 -16.51
CA GLY A 164 2.27 10.20 -16.13
C GLY A 164 3.56 9.68 -15.49
N LEU A 165 3.43 8.76 -14.53
CA LEU A 165 4.57 8.13 -13.87
C LEU A 165 5.42 7.28 -14.83
N ASN A 166 4.77 6.48 -15.68
CA ASN A 166 5.46 5.67 -16.69
C ASN A 166 6.22 6.55 -17.71
N ASN A 167 5.63 7.66 -18.16
CA ASN A 167 6.29 8.61 -19.06
C ASN A 167 7.54 9.21 -18.42
N TYR A 168 7.48 9.55 -17.12
CA TYR A 168 8.66 10.01 -16.38
C TYR A 168 9.77 8.95 -16.38
N PHE A 169 9.46 7.68 -16.08
CA PHE A 169 10.45 6.60 -16.07
C PHE A 169 11.08 6.34 -17.44
N MET A 170 10.27 6.34 -18.50
CA MET A 170 10.74 6.14 -19.86
C MET A 170 11.69 7.26 -20.30
N ASN A 171 11.34 8.52 -20.01
CA ASN A 171 12.16 9.68 -20.37
C ASN A 171 13.49 9.73 -19.61
N ASN A 172 13.51 9.22 -18.38
CA ASN A 172 14.70 9.19 -17.52
C ASN A 172 15.46 7.85 -17.55
N ARG A 173 15.07 6.93 -18.45
CA ARG A 173 15.75 5.63 -18.70
C ARG A 173 15.88 4.75 -17.45
N TYR A 174 14.88 4.75 -16.59
CA TYR A 174 14.81 3.79 -15.48
C TYR A 174 14.79 2.36 -16.02
N LYS A 175 15.50 1.45 -15.36
CA LYS A 175 15.49 0.02 -15.69
C LYS A 175 14.36 -0.67 -14.93
N LYS A 176 13.57 -1.47 -15.63
CA LYS A 176 12.63 -2.40 -14.99
C LYS A 176 13.43 -3.47 -14.26
N ILE A 177 13.07 -3.70 -13.00
CA ILE A 177 13.57 -4.81 -12.19
C ILE A 177 12.40 -5.74 -11.87
N ASN A 178 12.67 -7.03 -11.71
CA ASN A 178 11.70 -7.91 -11.08
C ASN A 178 11.91 -7.81 -9.57
N LEU A 179 10.82 -7.58 -8.82
CA LEU A 179 10.90 -7.43 -7.38
C LEU A 179 11.31 -8.73 -6.67
N PHE A 180 11.03 -9.88 -7.29
CA PHE A 180 11.20 -11.21 -6.70
C PHE A 180 12.28 -12.07 -7.38
N ASN A 181 13.09 -11.51 -8.30
CA ASN A 181 14.22 -12.21 -8.94
C ASN A 181 15.55 -11.46 -8.78
#